data_AF-A0A5K1B560-F1
#
_entry.id   AF-A0A5K1B560-F1
#
_cell.length_a   1.000
_cell.length_b   1.000
_cell.length_c   1.000
_cell.angle_alpha   90.00
_cell.angle_beta   90.00
_cell.angle_gamma   90.00
#
_symmetry.space_group_name_H-M   'P 1'
#
loop_
_entity.id
_entity.type
_entity.pdbx_description
1 polymer ?
#
loop_
_entity_poly.entity_id
_entity_poly.type
_entity_poly.pdbx_seq_one_letter_code
_entity_poly.pdbx_strand_id
1 'polypeptide(L)' 'DVILIASRRILRPPKKGSAVVRPRSRTLTAVHEAILEDVVYPAEIVGKRIRYRLDGSKIMK' A
#
# COMPACT_ATOMS: atom_id res chain seq x y z
N ASP A 1 -8.59 19.82 -5.47
CA ASP A 1 -7.55 19.76 -4.43
C ASP A 1 -6.20 19.37 -5.00
N VAL A 2 -5.14 19.91 -4.39
CA VAL A 2 -3.76 19.55 -4.69
C VAL A 2 -3.34 18.45 -3.72
N ILE A 3 -2.90 17.31 -4.23
CA ILE A 3 -2.45 16.17 -3.43
C ILE A 3 -1.00 15.90 -3.77
N LEU A 4 -0.15 15.78 -2.75
CA LEU A 4 1.26 15.45 -2.88
C LEU A 4 1.45 13.96 -2.62
N ILE A 5 2.11 13.25 -3.53
CA ILE A 5 2.36 11.81 -3.42
C ILE A 5 3.81 11.52 -3.78
N ALA A 6 4.50 10.71 -2.99
CA ALA A 6 5.82 10.25 -3.34
C ALA A 6 5.76 9.13 -4.41
N SER A 7 6.59 9.25 -5.46
CA SER A 7 6.73 8.21 -6.48
C SER A 7 7.52 7.01 -5.93
N ARG A 8 6.82 5.92 -5.62
CA ARG A 8 7.40 4.68 -5.06
C ARG A 8 7.31 3.53 -6.08
N ARG A 9 8.42 2.82 -6.30
CA ARG A 9 8.48 1.68 -7.25
C ARG A 9 8.16 0.35 -6.58
N ILE A 10 7.10 -0.34 -7.04
CA ILE A 10 6.76 -1.70 -6.61
C ILE A 10 7.65 -2.71 -7.34
N LEU A 11 8.25 -3.64 -6.59
CA LEU A 11 9.01 -4.76 -7.13
C LEU A 11 8.18 -6.04 -7.06
N ARG A 12 8.27 -6.88 -8.10
CA ARG A 12 7.65 -8.20 -8.09
C ARG A 12 8.37 -9.12 -7.08
N PRO A 13 7.66 -10.09 -6.49
CA PRO A 13 8.30 -11.10 -5.65
C PRO A 13 9.44 -11.79 -6.42
N PRO A 14 10.56 -12.09 -5.75
CA PRO A 14 11.67 -12.82 -6.37
C PRO A 14 11.20 -14.20 -6.86
N LYS A 15 11.73 -14.66 -8.00
CA LYS A 15 11.52 -16.03 -8.47
C LYS A 15 12.29 -17.00 -7.55
N LYS A 16 11.77 -18.22 -7.36
CA LYS A 16 12.49 -19.25 -6.59
C LYS A 16 13.91 -19.43 -7.16
N GLY A 17 14.93 -19.28 -6.32
CA GLY A 17 16.34 -19.38 -6.70
C GLY A 17 17.05 -18.05 -7.01
N SER A 18 16.38 -16.90 -6.98
CA SER A 18 17.07 -15.61 -7.15
C SER A 18 17.74 -15.17 -5.84
N ALA A 19 19.02 -14.77 -5.91
CA ALA A 19 19.78 -14.23 -4.77
C ALA A 19 19.26 -12.87 -4.27
N VAL A 20 18.53 -12.14 -5.12
CA VAL A 20 18.04 -10.79 -4.81
C VAL A 20 16.74 -10.87 -4.00
N VAL A 21 16.83 -10.52 -2.71
CA VAL A 21 15.67 -10.40 -1.83
C VAL A 21 14.99 -9.04 -2.06
N ARG A 22 13.67 -9.05 -2.27
CA ARG A 22 12.89 -7.82 -2.39
C ARG A 22 12.81 -7.10 -1.03
N PRO A 23 13.17 -5.80 -0.94
CA PRO A 23 12.94 -5.01 0.26
C PRO A 23 11.44 -4.90 0.60
N ARG A 24 11.10 -4.94 1.90
CA ARG A 24 9.70 -4.85 2.37
C ARG A 24 9.02 -3.52 1.97
N SER A 25 9.78 -2.44 1.88
CA SER A 25 9.29 -1.12 1.44
C SER A 25 8.83 -1.06 -0.02
N ARG A 26 9.20 -2.04 -0.85
CA ARG A 26 8.82 -2.11 -2.28
C ARG A 26 7.79 -3.21 -2.57
N THR A 27 7.10 -3.68 -1.54
CA THR A 27 5.97 -4.61 -1.67
C THR A 27 4.71 -3.84 -2.07
N LEU A 28 3.79 -4.50 -2.78
CA LEU A 28 2.53 -3.85 -3.21
C LEU A 28 1.74 -3.31 -2.01
N THR A 29 1.64 -4.09 -0.93
CA THR A 29 0.93 -3.71 0.29
C THR A 29 1.56 -2.50 0.98
N ALA A 30 2.89 -2.49 1.18
CA ALA A 30 3.56 -1.38 1.86
C ALA A 30 3.51 -0.08 1.04
N VAL A 31 3.59 -0.16 -0.29
CA VAL A 31 3.48 1.01 -1.15
C VAL A 31 2.06 1.59 -1.12
N HIS A 32 1.02 0.75 -1.14
CA HIS A 32 -0.35 1.25 -1.01
C HIS A 32 -0.63 1.89 0.36
N GLU A 33 -0.08 1.33 1.44
CA GLU A 33 -0.19 1.93 2.78
C GLU A 33 0.46 3.32 2.84
N ALA A 34 1.67 3.46 2.29
CA ALA A 34 2.39 4.73 2.27
C ALA A 34 1.73 5.79 1.37
N ILE A 35 1.07 5.37 0.28
CA ILE A 35 0.28 6.29 -0.56
C ILE A 35 -0.93 6.83 0.22
N LEU A 36 -1.61 6.00 1.02
CA LEU A 36 -2.73 6.46 1.83
C LEU A 36 -2.29 7.52 2.86
N GLU A 37 -1.10 7.38 3.42
CA GLU A 37 -0.55 8.37 4.36
C GLU A 37 -0.23 9.70 3.68
N ASP A 38 0.34 9.67 2.46
CA ASP A 38 0.63 10.90 1.71
C ASP A 38 -0.66 11.68 1.35
N VAL A 39 -1.73 10.97 0.98
CA VAL A 39 -2.99 11.57 0.51
C VAL A 39 -3.75 12.28 1.64
N VAL A 40 -3.62 11.79 2.88
CA VAL A 40 -4.42 12.26 4.02
C VAL A 40 -3.73 13.41 4.77
N TYR A 41 -2.48 13.76 4.41
CA TYR A 41 -1.77 14.89 5.00
C TYR A 41 -2.58 16.20 4.87
N PRO A 42 -2.79 16.96 5.96
CA PRO A 42 -2.09 16.94 7.27
C PRO A 42 -2.70 16.04 8.36
N ALA A 43 -3.79 15.32 8.07
CA ALA A 43 -4.43 14.44 9.04
C ALA A 43 -3.74 13.07 9.11
N GLU A 44 -3.81 12.43 10.28
CA GLU A 44 -3.26 11.09 10.50
C GLU A 44 -4.38 10.04 10.48
N ILE A 45 -4.07 8.86 9.93
CA ILE A 45 -5.02 7.75 9.89
C ILE A 45 -5.07 7.09 11.27
N VAL A 46 -6.16 7.33 12.01
CA VAL A 46 -6.38 6.78 13.37
C VAL A 46 -6.62 5.26 13.36
N GLY A 47 -7.14 4.71 12.27
CA GLY A 47 -7.34 3.27 12.13
C GLY A 47 -7.71 2.89 10.71
N LYS A 48 -7.28 1.69 10.29
CA LYS A 48 -7.59 1.12 8.96
C LYS A 48 -8.54 -0.06 9.16
N ARG A 49 -9.75 -0.01 8.61
CA ARG A 49 -10.71 -1.13 8.71
C ARG A 49 -11.09 -1.62 7.34
N ILE A 50 -10.99 -2.93 7.12
CA ILE A 50 -11.42 -3.55 5.89
C ILE A 50 -12.72 -4.29 6.14
N ARG A 51 -13.77 -3.95 5.41
CA ARG A 51 -15.03 -4.70 5.38
C ARG A 51 -15.07 -5.56 4.11
N TYR A 52 -15.30 -6.85 4.31
CA TYR A 52 -15.61 -7.78 3.22
C TYR A 52 -17.12 -7.90 3.11
N ARG A 53 -17.67 -7.74 1.90
CA ARG A 53 -19.08 -8.01 1.60
C ARG A 53 -19.27 -9.48 1.22
N LEU A 54 -20.53 -9.93 1.22
CA LEU A 54 -20.92 -11.28 0.78
C LEU A 54 -20.50 -11.55 -0.67
N ASP A 55 -20.49 -10.53 -1.51
CA ASP A 55 -20.07 -10.62 -2.93
C ASP A 55 -18.54 -10.71 -3.10
N GLY A 56 -17.77 -10.82 -2.00
CA GLY A 56 -16.30 -10.85 -2.02
C GLY A 56 -15.64 -9.49 -2.24
N SER A 57 -16.41 -8.43 -2.48
CA SER A 57 -15.86 -7.07 -2.61
C SER A 57 -15.25 -6.58 -1.30
N LYS A 58 -14.08 -5.95 -1.41
CA LYS A 58 -13.30 -5.40 -0.30
C LYS A 58 -13.47 -3.89 -0.27
N ILE A 59 -13.92 -3.35 0.86
CA ILE A 59 -14.04 -1.91 1.08
C ILE A 59 -13.17 -1.50 2.24
N MET A 60 -12.29 -0.54 1.98
CA MET A 60 -11.50 0.14 3.01
C MET A 60 -12.34 1.27 3.61
N LYS A 61 -12.41 1.28 4.93
CA LYS A 61 -13.03 2.31 5.76
C LYS A 61 -11.97 3.02 6.58
#